data_AF-A0A8E0IH51-F1
#
_entry.id   AF-A0A8E0IH51-F1
#
_cell.length_a   1.000
_cell.length_b   1.000
_cell.length_c   1.000
_cell.angle_alpha   90.00
_cell.angle_beta   90.00
_cell.angle_gamma   90.00
#
_symmetry.space_group_name_H-M   'P 1'
#
loop_
_entity.id
_entity.type
_entity.pdbx_description
1 polymer ?
#
loop_
_entity_poly.entity_id
_entity_poly.type
_entity_poly.pdbx_seq_one_letter_code
_entity_poly.pdbx_strand_id
1 'polypeptide(L)'
;MSYIKFDSSKLDKFVHANELEQMQPLVTAADKELREGTGAGKDFRGFIDLPVNYDKDEFARIKAAAKKVQGNSQVFVAIGIGGSYLGARMAVDFLSQTFRNLDPDLKFPEVYFAGNSISGTYLADLLDIIGDRDFSINVI
;
A
#
# COMPACT_ATOMS: atom_id res chain seq x y z
N MET A 1 6.36 -17.69 -18.19
CA MET A 1 7.31 -16.63 -17.77
C MET A 1 6.64 -15.79 -16.70
N SER A 2 7.33 -15.50 -15.59
CA SER A 2 6.84 -14.60 -14.54
C SER A 2 7.07 -13.14 -14.95
N TYR A 3 6.21 -12.23 -14.46
CA TYR A 3 6.35 -10.78 -14.69
C TYR A 3 7.52 -10.18 -13.89
N ILE A 4 7.83 -10.75 -12.73
CA ILE A 4 8.97 -10.40 -11.88
C ILE A 4 9.98 -11.54 -11.92
N LYS A 5 11.27 -11.19 -11.97
CA LYS A 5 12.40 -12.15 -11.98
C LYS A 5 13.23 -11.99 -10.71
N PHE A 6 13.55 -13.11 -10.09
CA PHE A 6 14.54 -13.19 -9.02
C PHE A 6 15.87 -13.65 -9.64
N ASP A 7 16.92 -12.85 -9.49
CA ASP A 7 18.27 -13.16 -9.95
C ASP A 7 19.19 -13.34 -8.75
N SER A 8 19.58 -14.58 -8.49
CA SER A 8 20.50 -14.97 -7.42
C SER A 8 21.93 -15.21 -7.91
N SER A 9 22.26 -14.91 -9.16
CA SER A 9 23.58 -15.23 -9.77
C SER A 9 24.78 -14.61 -9.06
N LYS A 10 24.56 -13.58 -8.23
CA LYS A 10 25.60 -12.95 -7.42
C LYS A 10 25.84 -13.66 -6.08
N LEU A 11 25.01 -14.64 -5.72
CA LEU A 11 25.13 -15.40 -4.48
C LEU A 11 25.97 -16.67 -4.61
N ASP A 12 26.29 -17.12 -5.83
CA ASP A 12 26.96 -18.42 -6.10
C ASP A 12 28.32 -18.59 -5.40
N LYS A 13 28.95 -17.50 -4.95
CA LYS A 13 30.21 -17.53 -4.17
C LYS A 13 30.00 -17.79 -2.67
N PHE A 14 28.78 -17.63 -2.20
CA PHE A 14 28.42 -17.63 -0.78
C PHE A 14 27.38 -18.70 -0.43
N VAL A 15 26.57 -19.10 -1.42
CA VAL A 15 25.52 -20.11 -1.26
C VAL A 15 25.72 -21.17 -2.33
N HIS A 16 25.96 -22.41 -1.91
CA HIS A 16 26.11 -23.54 -2.79
C HIS A 16 24.74 -24.10 -3.18
N ALA A 17 24.63 -24.69 -4.37
CA ALA A 17 23.36 -25.20 -4.90
C ALA A 17 22.66 -26.21 -3.97
N ASN A 18 23.43 -27.05 -3.27
CA ASN A 18 22.88 -28.06 -2.35
C ASN A 18 22.23 -27.43 -1.10
N GLU A 19 22.59 -26.20 -0.73
CA GLU A 19 22.02 -25.54 0.46
C GLU A 19 20.53 -25.25 0.26
N LEU A 20 20.13 -24.82 -0.94
CA LEU A 20 18.72 -24.60 -1.27
C LEU A 20 17.93 -25.91 -1.30
N GLU A 21 18.51 -26.98 -1.86
CA GLU A 21 17.89 -28.31 -1.86
C GLU A 21 17.67 -28.84 -0.45
N GLN A 22 18.64 -28.61 0.46
CA GLN A 22 18.54 -29.00 1.86
C GLN A 22 17.48 -28.21 2.63
N MET A 23 17.16 -26.98 2.20
CA MET A 23 16.07 -26.18 2.78
C MET A 23 14.68 -26.59 2.28
N GLN A 24 14.58 -27.31 1.17
CA GLN A 24 13.30 -27.63 0.53
C GLN A 24 12.26 -28.29 1.47
N PRO A 25 12.62 -29.23 2.37
CA PRO A 25 11.65 -29.78 3.32
C PRO A 25 11.01 -28.73 4.23
N LEU A 26 11.78 -27.72 4.68
CA LEU A 26 11.29 -26.63 5.51
C LEU A 26 10.39 -25.68 4.72
N VAL A 27 10.76 -25.36 3.47
CA VAL A 27 9.94 -24.54 2.57
C VAL A 27 8.60 -25.22 2.29
N THR A 28 8.59 -26.52 2.02
CA THR A 28 7.37 -27.30 1.79
C THR A 28 6.47 -27.33 3.02
N ALA A 29 7.05 -27.49 4.22
CA ALA A 29 6.29 -27.43 5.46
C ALA A 29 5.65 -26.04 5.67
N ALA A 30 6.40 -24.96 5.46
CA ALA A 30 5.90 -23.60 5.60
C ALA A 30 4.81 -23.25 4.57
N ASP A 31 4.96 -23.65 3.30
CA ASP A 31 3.94 -23.43 2.26
C ASP A 31 2.65 -24.19 2.60
N LYS A 32 2.76 -25.43 3.08
CA LYS A 32 1.62 -26.22 3.53
C LYS A 32 0.90 -25.55 4.69
N GLU A 33 1.61 -25.14 5.73
CA GLU A 33 1.02 -24.45 6.88
C GLU A 33 0.31 -23.15 6.47
N LEU A 34 0.93 -22.38 5.58
CA LEU A 34 0.38 -21.14 5.07
C LEU A 34 -0.88 -21.36 4.23
N ARG A 35 -0.90 -22.35 3.33
CA ARG A 35 -2.05 -22.59 2.44
C ARG A 35 -3.19 -23.31 3.14
N GLU A 36 -2.88 -24.35 3.91
CA GLU A 36 -3.88 -25.14 4.63
C GLU A 36 -4.37 -24.45 5.91
N GLY A 37 -3.64 -23.46 6.41
CA GLY A 37 -4.05 -22.69 7.59
C GLY A 37 -3.90 -23.47 8.89
N THR A 38 -2.81 -24.21 9.02
CA THR A 38 -2.52 -25.03 10.20
C THR A 38 -1.49 -24.37 11.12
N GLY A 39 -0.73 -23.40 10.62
CA GLY A 39 0.29 -22.66 11.37
C GLY A 39 -0.27 -21.56 12.29
N ALA A 40 0.62 -20.96 13.08
CA ALA A 40 0.29 -19.81 13.92
C ALA A 40 -0.14 -18.60 13.07
N GLY A 41 -1.13 -17.84 13.55
CA GLY A 41 -1.67 -16.67 12.82
C GLY A 41 -2.55 -17.01 11.62
N LYS A 42 -3.01 -18.28 11.50
CA LYS A 42 -3.88 -18.77 10.41
C LYS A 42 -5.14 -17.94 10.13
N ASP A 43 -5.60 -17.16 11.11
CA ASP A 43 -6.78 -16.31 10.98
C ASP A 43 -6.53 -15.06 10.10
N PHE A 44 -5.26 -14.65 9.90
CA PHE A 44 -4.87 -13.43 9.18
C PHE A 44 -4.30 -13.70 7.77
N ARG A 45 -4.87 -14.66 7.04
CA ARG A 45 -4.37 -15.10 5.72
C ARG A 45 -5.19 -14.60 4.52
N GLY A 46 -6.15 -13.71 4.75
CA GLY A 46 -7.03 -13.22 3.68
C GLY A 46 -6.30 -12.61 2.48
N PHE A 47 -5.06 -12.13 2.68
CA PHE A 47 -4.22 -11.56 1.62
C PHE A 47 -3.84 -12.56 0.52
N ILE A 48 -3.90 -13.87 0.76
CA ILE A 48 -3.53 -14.91 -0.23
C ILE A 48 -4.53 -14.89 -1.39
N ASP A 49 -5.83 -14.89 -1.06
CA ASP A 49 -6.91 -14.97 -2.05
C ASP A 49 -7.47 -13.61 -2.42
N LEU A 50 -7.17 -12.54 -1.65
CA LEU A 50 -7.64 -11.18 -1.93
C LEU A 50 -7.45 -10.73 -3.39
N PRO A 51 -6.31 -10.99 -4.08
CA PRO A 51 -6.14 -10.57 -5.48
C PRO A 51 -7.17 -11.16 -6.45
N VAL A 52 -7.72 -12.35 -6.15
CA VAL A 52 -8.71 -13.03 -6.99
C VAL A 52 -10.14 -12.91 -6.46
N ASN A 53 -10.29 -12.88 -5.13
CA ASN A 53 -11.55 -12.96 -4.41
C ASN A 53 -11.88 -11.72 -3.56
N TYR A 54 -11.42 -10.54 -3.97
CA TYR A 54 -11.88 -9.29 -3.37
C TYR A 54 -13.35 -8.99 -3.71
N ASP A 55 -14.04 -8.27 -2.82
CA ASP A 55 -15.41 -7.81 -3.03
C ASP A 55 -15.49 -6.83 -4.22
N LYS A 56 -16.16 -7.25 -5.29
CA LYS A 56 -16.28 -6.48 -6.54
C LYS A 56 -17.22 -5.28 -6.39
N ASP A 57 -18.21 -5.37 -5.52
CA ASP A 57 -19.18 -4.31 -5.28
C ASP A 57 -18.55 -3.22 -4.41
N GLU A 58 -17.77 -3.62 -3.39
CA GLU A 58 -16.93 -2.68 -2.65
C GLU A 58 -15.93 -1.98 -3.56
N PHE A 59 -15.24 -2.71 -4.43
CA PHE A 59 -14.29 -2.10 -5.37
C PHE A 59 -14.96 -1.10 -6.32
N ALA A 60 -16.20 -1.38 -6.78
CA ALA A 60 -16.98 -0.44 -7.56
C ALA A 60 -17.34 0.82 -6.75
N ARG A 61 -17.73 0.66 -5.47
CA ARG A 61 -17.98 1.78 -4.55
C ARG A 61 -16.74 2.62 -4.29
N ILE A 62 -15.56 2.01 -4.13
CA ILE A 62 -14.27 2.71 -3.99
C ILE A 62 -14.02 3.59 -5.21
N LYS A 63 -14.20 3.08 -6.42
CA LYS A 63 -14.05 3.87 -7.66
C LYS A 63 -15.05 5.03 -7.74
N ALA A 64 -16.30 4.79 -7.36
CA ALA A 64 -17.33 5.83 -7.34
C ALA A 64 -17.00 6.93 -6.33
N ALA A 65 -16.54 6.56 -5.13
CA ALA A 65 -16.10 7.49 -4.10
C ALA A 65 -14.89 8.31 -4.58
N ALA A 66 -13.87 7.66 -5.18
CA ALA A 66 -12.71 8.36 -5.73
C ALA A 66 -13.11 9.37 -6.81
N LYS A 67 -14.04 9.02 -7.72
CA LYS A 67 -14.56 9.97 -8.73
C LYS A 67 -15.32 11.13 -8.10
N LYS A 68 -16.10 10.89 -7.04
CA LYS A 68 -16.78 11.95 -6.29
C LYS A 68 -15.77 12.92 -5.69
N VAL A 69 -14.76 12.40 -4.98
CA VAL A 69 -13.66 13.20 -4.38
C VAL A 69 -12.93 14.02 -5.44
N GLN A 70 -12.64 13.43 -6.60
CA GLN A 70 -12.01 14.16 -7.72
C GLN A 70 -12.88 15.32 -8.25
N GLY A 71 -14.20 15.21 -8.16
CA GLY A 71 -15.13 16.23 -8.66
C GLY A 71 -15.47 17.34 -7.66
N ASN A 72 -15.16 17.15 -6.37
CA ASN A 72 -15.58 18.07 -5.31
C ASN A 72 -14.50 18.40 -4.28
N SER A 73 -13.24 18.07 -4.55
CA SER A 73 -12.13 18.35 -3.63
C SER A 73 -10.89 18.77 -4.41
N GLN A 74 -10.22 19.80 -3.90
CA GLN A 74 -8.89 20.21 -4.32
C GLN A 74 -7.82 19.44 -3.53
N VAL A 75 -8.15 18.99 -2.32
CA VAL A 75 -7.25 18.24 -1.43
C VAL A 75 -7.91 16.96 -0.92
N PHE A 76 -7.13 15.89 -0.83
CA PHE A 76 -7.49 14.64 -0.16
C PHE A 76 -6.52 14.36 0.98
N VAL A 77 -7.06 14.20 2.20
CA VAL A 77 -6.27 13.89 3.40
C VAL A 77 -6.58 12.47 3.86
N ALA A 78 -5.58 11.59 3.80
CA ALA A 78 -5.65 10.26 4.40
C ALA A 78 -5.16 10.31 5.85
N ILE A 79 -6.00 9.91 6.80
CA ILE A 79 -5.67 9.86 8.22
C ILE A 79 -5.50 8.41 8.62
N GLY A 80 -4.28 8.03 9.02
CA GLY A 80 -3.96 6.66 9.41
C GLY A 80 -2.48 6.47 9.75
N ILE A 81 -2.14 5.35 10.38
CA ILE A 81 -0.75 5.00 10.76
C ILE A 81 -0.43 3.55 10.43
N GLY A 82 0.86 3.19 10.35
CA GLY A 82 1.30 1.83 10.11
C GLY A 82 0.83 1.30 8.75
N GLY A 83 0.11 0.18 8.74
CA GLY A 83 -0.42 -0.44 7.52
C GLY A 83 -1.40 0.46 6.77
N SER A 84 -2.20 1.26 7.49
CA SER A 84 -3.16 2.21 6.92
C SER A 84 -2.51 3.43 6.28
N TYR A 85 -1.20 3.63 6.48
CA TYR A 85 -0.42 4.74 5.92
C TYR A 85 0.58 4.29 4.85
N LEU A 86 1.46 3.33 5.18
CA LEU A 86 2.64 3.01 4.37
C LEU A 86 2.28 2.46 2.98
N GLY A 87 1.26 1.60 2.88
CA GLY A 87 0.82 1.04 1.60
C GLY A 87 0.28 2.11 0.65
N ALA A 88 -0.59 2.99 1.16
CA ALA A 88 -1.15 4.09 0.40
C ALA A 88 -0.08 5.12 0.00
N ARG A 89 0.79 5.50 0.94
CA ARG A 89 1.90 6.43 0.68
C ARG A 89 2.84 5.91 -0.39
N MET A 90 3.27 4.64 -0.28
CA MET A 90 4.14 4.01 -1.27
C MET A 90 3.49 4.00 -2.66
N ALA A 91 2.22 3.61 -2.78
CA ALA A 91 1.54 3.55 -4.06
C ALA A 91 1.44 4.95 -4.72
N VAL A 92 1.14 5.98 -3.94
CA VAL A 92 1.11 7.37 -4.43
C VAL A 92 2.49 7.82 -4.89
N ASP A 93 3.52 7.63 -4.05
CA ASP A 93 4.88 8.08 -4.34
C ASP A 93 5.51 7.33 -5.52
N PHE A 94 5.26 6.03 -5.65
CA PHE A 94 5.87 5.18 -6.68
C PHE A 94 5.20 5.31 -8.05
N LEU A 95 3.88 5.52 -8.10
CA LEU A 95 3.11 5.59 -9.35
C LEU A 95 2.90 7.02 -9.85
N SER A 96 3.32 8.02 -9.08
CA SER A 96 3.21 9.44 -9.44
C SER A 96 4.56 10.06 -9.76
N GLN A 97 4.54 11.25 -10.37
CA GLN A 97 5.75 12.07 -10.44
C GLN A 97 6.19 12.53 -9.04
N THR A 98 7.50 12.75 -8.86
CA THR A 98 8.13 13.04 -7.57
C THR A 98 7.52 14.25 -6.85
N PHE A 99 7.14 15.30 -7.58
CA PHE A 99 6.57 16.52 -7.03
C PHE A 99 5.08 16.65 -7.32
N ARG A 100 4.33 15.54 -7.30
CA ARG A 100 2.92 15.48 -7.69
C ARG A 100 2.05 16.64 -7.21
N ASN A 101 2.12 17.01 -5.93
CA ASN A 101 1.26 18.06 -5.37
C ASN A 101 1.65 19.48 -5.83
N LEU A 102 2.84 19.66 -6.40
CA LEU A 102 3.33 20.93 -6.95
C LEU A 102 3.14 21.01 -8.48
N ASP A 103 2.53 19.98 -9.08
CA ASP A 103 2.28 19.93 -10.52
C ASP A 103 1.19 20.95 -10.90
N PRO A 104 1.51 21.98 -11.71
CA PRO A 104 0.51 22.97 -12.12
C PRO A 104 -0.60 22.39 -13.00
N ASP A 105 -0.35 21.25 -13.65
CA ASP A 105 -1.31 20.56 -14.51
C ASP A 105 -2.02 19.39 -13.80
N LEU A 106 -1.94 19.33 -12.46
CA LEU A 106 -2.51 18.25 -11.67
C LEU A 106 -4.03 18.17 -11.87
N LYS A 107 -4.49 17.05 -12.44
CA LYS A 107 -5.93 16.80 -12.72
C LYS A 107 -6.70 16.14 -11.57
N PHE A 108 -6.03 15.95 -10.43
CA PHE A 108 -6.53 15.19 -9.30
C PHE A 108 -6.28 16.00 -8.02
N PRO A 109 -6.98 15.70 -6.92
CA PRO A 109 -6.70 16.36 -5.65
C PRO A 109 -5.24 16.16 -5.22
N GLU A 110 -4.67 17.18 -4.57
CA GLU A 110 -3.44 17.01 -3.80
C GLU A 110 -3.65 15.93 -2.74
N VAL A 111 -2.65 15.10 -2.48
CA VAL A 111 -2.75 14.05 -1.46
C VAL A 111 -1.83 14.37 -0.30
N TYR A 112 -2.41 14.48 0.90
CA TYR A 112 -1.68 14.60 2.16
C TYR A 112 -2.03 13.45 3.10
N PHE A 113 -1.15 13.23 4.06
CA PHE A 113 -1.32 12.19 5.07
C PHE A 113 -1.25 12.83 6.45
N ALA A 114 -2.10 12.40 7.37
CA ALA A 114 -2.09 12.87 8.76
C ALA A 114 -2.37 11.72 9.71
N GLY A 115 -2.29 11.97 11.02
CA GLY A 115 -2.54 10.93 12.05
C GLY A 115 -1.45 9.86 12.17
N ASN A 116 -0.40 9.93 11.35
CA ASN A 116 0.79 9.07 11.42
C ASN A 116 1.86 9.59 12.39
N SER A 117 1.60 10.69 13.09
CA SER A 117 2.41 11.23 14.20
C SER A 117 1.53 12.05 15.16
N ILE A 118 2.10 12.48 16.29
CA ILE A 118 1.43 13.35 17.28
C ILE A 118 2.02 14.78 17.24
N SER A 119 2.61 15.18 16.10
CA SER A 119 3.20 16.51 15.95
C SER A 119 2.12 17.56 15.72
N GLY A 120 1.88 18.41 16.73
CA GLY A 120 0.96 19.55 16.61
C GLY A 120 1.43 20.56 15.56
N THR A 121 2.75 20.76 15.43
CA THR A 121 3.36 21.60 14.39
C THR A 121 3.03 21.08 12.99
N TYR A 122 3.20 19.77 12.76
CA TYR A 122 2.88 19.16 11.47
C TYR A 122 1.40 19.37 11.10
N LEU A 123 0.50 19.19 12.06
CA LEU A 123 -0.92 19.39 11.83
C LEU A 123 -1.25 20.86 11.54
N ALA A 124 -0.65 21.80 12.28
CA ALA A 124 -0.81 23.23 12.02
C ALA A 124 -0.33 23.62 10.62
N ASP A 125 0.87 23.18 10.23
CA ASP A 125 1.43 23.45 8.90
C ASP A 125 0.56 22.85 7.79
N LEU A 126 0.01 21.64 8.00
CA LEU A 126 -0.91 21.03 7.04
C LEU A 126 -2.22 21.82 6.91
N LEU A 127 -2.77 22.30 8.03
CA LEU A 127 -3.96 23.15 8.00
C LEU A 127 -3.70 24.45 7.24
N ASP A 128 -2.54 25.08 7.45
CA ASP A 128 -2.13 26.29 6.74
C ASP A 128 -1.98 26.03 5.22
N ILE A 129 -1.40 24.89 4.84
CA ILE A 129 -1.27 24.49 3.43
C ILE A 129 -2.65 24.26 2.79
N ILE A 130 -3.58 23.61 3.49
CA ILE A 130 -4.93 23.35 2.97
C ILE A 130 -5.70 24.67 2.81
N GLY A 131 -5.65 25.54 3.82
CA GLY A 131 -6.36 26.81 3.84
C GLY A 131 -7.88 26.63 3.67
N ASP A 132 -8.48 27.50 2.85
CA ASP A 132 -9.93 27.49 2.59
C ASP A 132 -10.36 26.55 1.44
N ARG A 133 -9.46 25.70 0.95
CA ARG A 133 -9.73 24.82 -0.20
C ARG A 133 -10.66 23.68 0.18
N ASP A 134 -11.58 23.33 -0.72
CA ASP A 134 -12.43 22.14 -0.54
C ASP A 134 -11.60 20.87 -0.43
N PHE A 135 -11.86 20.06 0.59
CA PHE A 135 -11.12 18.84 0.83
C PHE A 135 -12.01 17.68 1.26
N SER A 136 -11.52 16.47 1.02
CA SER A 136 -12.09 15.22 1.54
C SER A 136 -11.13 14.55 2.51
N ILE A 137 -11.68 13.90 3.52
CA ILE A 137 -10.91 13.07 4.47
C ILE A 137 -11.25 11.60 4.25
N ASN A 138 -10.25 10.74 4.37
CA ASN A 138 -10.42 9.30 4.56
C ASN A 138 -9.70 8.87 5.85
N VAL A 139 -10.44 8.36 6.83
CA VAL A 139 -9.90 7.89 8.12
C VAL A 139 -9.85 6.37 8.12
N ILE A 140 -8.66 5.78 8.31
CA ILE A 140 -8.40 4.34 8.26
C ILE A 140 -7.51 3.90 9.41
#